data_AF-A0A4Y2HL18-F1
#
_entry.id   AF-A0A4Y2HL18-F1
#
_cell.length_a   1.000
_cell.length_b   1.000
_cell.length_c   1.000
_cell.angle_alpha   90.00
_cell.angle_beta   90.00
_cell.angle_gamma   90.00
#
_symmetry.space_group_name_H-M   'P 1'
#
loop_
_entity.id
_entity.type
_entity.pdbx_description
1 polymer ?
#
loop_
_entity_poly.entity_id
_entity_poly.type
_entity_poly.pdbx_seq_one_letter_code
_entity_poly.pdbx_strand_id
1 'polypeptide(L)'
;MAAKGIEMRVATGDADTYIVRCGLEKVISHSIVAITRQDVDLVVLLIDLTPPESNIYFMKPGKGKVETAERTFFCTYHPPSPCIQWLRRNTSYL
;
A
#
# COMPACT_ATOMS: atom_id res chain seq x y z
N MET A 1 17.86 -9.04 -17.87
CA MET A 1 18.83 -8.18 -17.14
C MET A 1 18.14 -7.67 -15.89
N ALA A 2 18.58 -8.08 -14.69
CA ALA A 2 18.10 -7.51 -13.44
C ALA A 2 18.98 -6.30 -13.09
N ALA A 3 18.37 -5.16 -12.77
CA ALA A 3 19.12 -3.99 -12.34
C ALA A 3 19.67 -4.21 -10.92
N LYS A 4 20.89 -3.73 -10.65
CA LYS A 4 21.51 -3.82 -9.33
C LYS A 4 20.62 -3.13 -8.29
N GLY A 5 20.27 -3.84 -7.22
CA GLY A 5 19.39 -3.33 -6.17
C GLY A 5 17.89 -3.46 -6.45
N ILE A 6 17.50 -4.09 -7.57
CA ILE A 6 16.09 -4.39 -7.87
C ILE A 6 15.87 -5.90 -7.75
N GLU A 7 15.07 -6.27 -6.76
CA GLU A 7 14.57 -7.63 -6.59
C GLU A 7 13.35 -7.83 -7.49
N MET A 8 13.38 -8.83 -8.37
CA MET A 8 12.23 -9.21 -9.19
C MET A 8 11.60 -10.47 -8.61
N ARG A 9 10.30 -10.40 -8.31
CA ARG A 9 9.50 -11.54 -7.86
C ARG A 9 8.28 -11.68 -8.76
N VAL A 10 7.87 -12.92 -9.04
CA VAL A 10 6.69 -13.24 -9.83
C VAL A 10 5.64 -13.83 -8.89
N ALA A 11 4.45 -13.24 -8.86
CA ALA A 11 3.33 -13.80 -8.12
C ALA A 11 2.77 -15.02 -8.88
N THR A 12 2.57 -16.14 -8.21
CA THR A 12 1.94 -17.34 -8.79
C THR A 12 0.40 -17.22 -8.84
N GLY A 13 -0.15 -16.22 -8.14
CA GLY A 13 -1.59 -15.93 -8.08
C GLY A 13 -1.84 -14.43 -8.15
N ASP A 14 -2.70 -13.92 -7.26
CA ASP A 14 -3.03 -12.50 -7.22
C ASP A 14 -1.81 -11.61 -6.91
N ALA A 15 -1.51 -10.71 -7.85
CA ALA A 15 -0.36 -9.83 -7.75
C ALA A 15 -0.58 -8.71 -6.71
N ASP A 16 -1.82 -8.28 -6.51
CA ASP A 16 -2.15 -7.16 -5.64
C ASP A 16 -1.95 -7.56 -4.17
N THR A 17 -2.51 -8.70 -3.76
CA THR A 17 -2.27 -9.31 -2.44
C THR A 17 -0.78 -9.57 -2.21
N TYR A 18 -0.08 -10.06 -3.24
CA TYR A 18 1.34 -10.35 -3.13
C TYR A 18 2.17 -9.09 -2.83
N ILE A 19 1.82 -7.96 -3.44
CA ILE A 19 2.52 -6.69 -3.25
C ILE A 19 2.28 -6.10 -1.88
N VAL A 20 1.04 -6.15 -1.38
CA VAL A 20 0.72 -5.69 -0.02
C VAL A 20 1.49 -6.51 1.01
N ARG A 21 1.50 -7.83 0.85
CA ARG A 21 2.27 -8.74 1.72
C ARG A 21 3.77 -8.47 1.67
N CYS A 22 4.34 -8.32 0.48
CA CYS A 22 5.75 -7.96 0.33
C CYS A 22 6.07 -6.61 1.00
N GLY A 23 5.19 -5.62 0.86
CA GLY A 23 5.33 -4.33 1.54
C GLY A 23 5.37 -4.51 3.05
N LEU A 24 4.42 -5.26 3.62
CA LEU A 24 4.33 -5.52 5.05
C LEU A 24 5.56 -6.27 5.60
N GLU A 25 6.08 -7.27 4.88
CA GLU A 25 7.33 -7.94 5.23
C GLU A 25 8.51 -6.97 5.31
N LYS A 26 8.57 -5.97 4.42
CA LYS A 26 9.65 -4.97 4.39
C LYS A 26 9.52 -3.94 5.52
N VAL A 27 8.32 -3.67 6.05
CA VAL A 27 8.11 -2.72 7.16
C VAL A 27 8.90 -3.12 8.42
N ILE A 28 9.12 -4.43 8.62
CA ILE A 28 9.88 -4.94 9.78
C ILE A 28 11.33 -4.44 9.77
N SER A 29 11.90 -4.22 8.58
CA SER A 29 13.32 -3.87 8.40
C SER A 29 13.57 -2.47 7.82
N HIS A 30 12.53 -1.78 7.37
CA HIS A 30 12.63 -0.49 6.71
C HIS A 30 11.70 0.53 7.36
N SER A 31 12.24 1.72 7.66
CA SER A 31 11.47 2.83 8.23
C SER A 31 10.46 3.42 7.26
N ILE A 32 10.68 3.23 5.95
CA ILE A 32 9.82 3.75 4.88
C ILE A 32 9.62 2.63 3.85
N VAL A 33 8.35 2.25 3.64
CA VAL A 33 7.94 1.34 2.57
C VAL A 33 6.92 2.05 1.70
N ALA A 34 7.16 2.09 0.39
CA ALA A 34 6.26 2.65 -0.59
C ALA A 34 5.86 1.60 -1.63
N ILE A 35 4.56 1.51 -1.91
CA ILE A 35 4.00 0.69 -2.96
C ILE A 35 3.57 1.60 -4.10
N THR A 36 4.17 1.41 -5.28
CA THR A 36 3.88 2.22 -6.47
C THR A 36 2.96 1.47 -7.41
N ARG A 37 1.73 1.97 -7.61
CA ARG A 37 0.73 1.38 -8.51
C ARG A 37 -0.22 2.45 -9.07
N GLN A 38 -0.71 2.25 -10.29
CA GLN A 38 -1.61 3.21 -10.93
C GLN A 38 -3.07 3.06 -10.45
N ASP A 39 -3.46 1.82 -10.19
CA ASP A 39 -4.81 1.44 -9.82
C ASP A 39 -5.07 1.68 -8.33
N VAL A 40 -6.22 2.29 -8.02
CA VAL A 40 -6.56 2.75 -6.66
C VAL A 40 -7.30 1.69 -5.83
N ASP A 41 -7.73 0.61 -6.46
CA ASP A 41 -8.32 -0.57 -5.82
C ASP A 41 -7.36 -1.23 -4.81
N LEU A 42 -6.04 -1.15 -5.04
CA LEU A 42 -5.03 -1.62 -4.08
C LEU A 42 -5.11 -0.92 -2.72
N VAL A 43 -5.66 0.31 -2.65
CA VAL A 43 -5.83 1.04 -1.39
C VAL A 43 -6.80 0.31 -0.47
N VAL A 44 -7.84 -0.32 -1.03
CA VAL A 44 -8.80 -1.11 -0.26
C VAL A 44 -8.09 -2.28 0.41
N LEU A 45 -7.25 -2.99 -0.35
CA LEU A 45 -6.47 -4.12 0.15
C LEU A 45 -5.44 -3.71 1.20
N LEU A 46 -4.83 -2.53 1.05
CA LEU A 46 -3.94 -1.96 2.06
C LEU A 46 -4.70 -1.66 3.35
N ILE A 47 -5.89 -1.07 3.30
CA ILE A 47 -6.66 -0.73 4.50
C ILE A 47 -7.05 -1.99 5.28
N ASP A 48 -7.35 -3.08 4.58
CA ASP A 48 -7.80 -4.35 5.14
C ASP A 48 -6.64 -5.17 5.72
N LEU A 49 -5.52 -5.29 4.99
CA LEU A 49 -4.40 -6.16 5.38
C LEU A 49 -3.31 -5.47 6.22
N THR A 50 -3.27 -4.14 6.27
CA THR A 50 -2.21 -3.40 6.96
C THR A 50 -2.57 -3.17 8.44
N PRO A 51 -1.78 -3.71 9.39
CA PRO A 51 -1.96 -3.41 10.80
C PRO A 51 -1.88 -1.90 11.07
N PRO A 52 -2.66 -1.36 12.03
CA PRO A 52 -2.68 0.07 12.32
C PRO A 52 -1.33 0.63 12.79
N GLU A 53 -0.42 -0.21 13.28
CA GLU A 53 0.92 0.16 13.73
C GLU A 53 1.94 0.30 12.57
N SER A 54 1.61 -0.24 11.39
CA SER A 54 2.51 -0.25 10.24
C SER A 54 2.25 0.93 9.31
N ASN A 55 3.33 1.61 8.92
CA ASN A 55 3.28 2.77 8.03
C ASN A 55 3.73 2.38 6.62
N ILE A 56 2.76 2.23 5.71
CA ILE A 56 3.00 1.94 4.29
C ILE A 56 2.43 3.07 3.43
N TYR A 57 3.22 3.56 2.48
CA TYR A 57 2.82 4.63 1.57
C TYR A 57 2.33 4.06 0.24
N PHE A 58 1.16 4.49 -0.21
CA PHE A 58 0.70 4.23 -1.58
C PHE A 58 1.10 5.40 -2.48
N MET A 59 1.88 5.11 -3.53
CA MET A 59 2.33 6.09 -4.52
C MET A 59 1.67 5.82 -5.87
N LYS A 60 0.79 6.73 -6.30
CA LYS A 60 0.22 6.68 -7.64
C LYS A 60 1.12 7.45 -8.61
N PRO A 61 1.71 6.80 -9.63
CA PRO A 61 2.44 7.53 -10.66
C PRO A 61 1.44 8.32 -11.53
N GLY A 62 1.61 9.64 -11.58
CA GLY A 62 0.82 10.53 -12.44
C GLY A 62 1.28 10.49 -13.89
N LYS A 63 0.40 10.86 -14.84
CA LYS A 63 0.72 11.03 -16.28
C LYS A 63 1.32 12.41 -16.62
N GLY A 64 1.74 13.19 -15.63
CA GLY A 64 2.35 14.51 -15.88
C GLY A 64 3.79 14.38 -16.36
N LYS A 65 4.18 15.11 -17.41
CA LYS A 65 5.56 15.65 -17.49
C LYS A 65 5.80 16.31 -16.14
N VAL A 66 6.87 15.90 -15.44
CA VAL A 66 7.34 16.35 -14.11
C VAL A 66 6.53 17.54 -13.60
N GLU A 67 5.77 17.40 -12.50
CA GLU A 67 5.85 18.16 -11.23
C GLU A 67 4.80 17.56 -10.25
N THR A 68 5.20 17.33 -8.99
CA THR A 68 4.36 16.97 -7.83
C THR A 68 3.87 15.51 -7.76
N ALA A 69 4.58 14.72 -6.94
CA ALA A 69 4.05 13.48 -6.39
C ALA A 69 2.75 13.81 -5.63
N GLU A 70 1.62 13.32 -6.12
CA GLU A 70 0.34 13.38 -5.41
C GLU A 70 0.48 12.51 -4.15
N ARG A 71 0.95 13.16 -3.09
CA ARG A 71 1.25 12.57 -1.79
C ARG A 71 -0.10 12.34 -1.12
N THR A 72 -0.75 11.24 -1.48
CA THR A 72 -1.98 10.82 -0.80
C THR A 72 -1.58 10.36 0.59
N PHE A 73 -1.53 11.32 1.51
CA PHE A 73 -1.34 11.09 2.93
C PHE A 73 -2.56 10.31 3.45
N PHE A 74 -2.44 8.99 3.59
CA PHE A 74 -3.15 8.31 4.66
C PHE A 74 -2.35 8.57 5.94
N CYS A 75 -2.51 9.78 6.48
CA CYS A 75 -2.00 10.07 7.82
C CYS A 75 -2.87 9.27 8.80
N THR A 76 -2.33 8.19 9.36
CA THR A 76 -2.97 7.38 10.41
C THR A 76 -3.19 8.17 11.71
N TYR A 77 -2.70 9.41 11.80
CA TYR A 77 -2.97 10.34 12.91
C TYR A 77 -4.26 11.16 12.78
N HIS A 78 -4.97 11.09 11.65
CA HIS A 78 -6.32 11.65 11.55
C HIS A 78 -7.33 10.54 11.86
N PRO A 79 -8.36 10.76 12.70
CA PRO A 79 -9.36 9.76 12.97
C PRO A 79 -9.91 9.20 11.65
N PRO A 80 -9.91 7.86 11.47
CA PRO A 80 -10.36 7.25 10.23
C PRO A 80 -11.78 7.72 9.97
N SER A 81 -12.05 8.13 8.73
CA SER A 81 -13.39 8.55 8.34
C SER A 81 -14.41 7.46 8.70
N PRO A 82 -15.67 7.82 9.00
CA PRO A 82 -16.70 6.84 9.36
C PRO A 82 -16.83 5.69 8.35
N CYS A 83 -16.54 5.93 7.06
CA CYS A 83 -16.54 4.89 6.04
C CYS A 83 -15.41 3.87 6.19
N ILE A 84 -14.19 4.29 6.56
CA ILE A 84 -13.05 3.39 6.80
C ILE A 84 -13.30 2.57 8.07
N GLN A 85 -13.85 3.19 9.12
CA GLN A 85 -14.21 2.49 10.35
C GLN A 85 -15.31 1.45 10.14
N TRP A 86 -16.32 1.79 9.33
CA TRP A 86 -17.40 0.87 8.98
C TRP A 86 -16.87 -0.33 8.19
N LEU A 87 -15.99 -0.10 7.20
CA LEU A 87 -15.39 -1.16 6.39
C LEU A 87 -14.61 -2.16 7.26
N ARG A 88 -13.74 -1.66 8.15
CA ARG A 88 -12.92 -2.50 9.05
C ARG A 88 -13.76 -3.36 10.01
N ARG A 89 -14.88 -2.83 10.51
CA ARG A 89 -15.79 -3.57 11.39
C ARG A 89 -16.59 -4.64 10.66
N ASN A 90 -16.74 -4.52 9.34
CA ASN A 90 -17.55 -5.45 8.55
C ASN A 90 -16.71 -6.55 7.89
N THR A 91 -15.41 -6.32 7.63
CA THR A 91 -14.48 -7.36 7.16
C THR A 91 -13.95 -8.26 8.27
N SER A 92 -14.02 -7.85 9.54
CA SER A 92 -13.56 -8.66 10.69
C SER A 92 -14.47 -9.85 11.06
N TYR A 93 -15.56 -10.08 10.31
CA TYR A 93 -16.47 -11.22 10.49
C TYR A 93 -16.35 -12.31 9.40
N LEU A 94 -15.37 -12.19 8.49
CA LEU A 94 -15.06 -13.20 7.47
C LEU A 94 -13.77 -13.96 7.79
#